data_AF-A0A349Z450-F1
#
_entry.id   AF-A0A349Z450-F1
#
_cell.length_a   1.000
_cell.length_b   1.000
_cell.length_c   1.000
_cell.angle_alpha   90.00
_cell.angle_beta   90.00
_cell.angle_gamma   90.00
#
_symmetry.space_group_name_H-M   'P 1'
#
loop_
_entity.id
_entity.type
_entity.pdbx_description
1 polymer ?
#
loop_
_entity_poly.entity_id
_entity_poly.type
_entity_poly.pdbx_seq_one_letter_code
_entity_poly.pdbx_strand_id
1 'polypeptide(L)'
;MPVANSTPAPVIKATFIDAQAIYDQQRAQAQAEAQARAEEQRKRQAAEERKRQEAAARKAREQKAREAAEAKRQSELRRLAEQKAQERKEREAAEKAEAARKAKEAKERAEMERIMQEQLAKEQAAMQQQRRQQVLSEVERYQIMIQQTIMRYLNADFKGKSCRLKLKLATTGFVSQVSIVDGDSALCRAAESAVRRAETLPMSEDPAVYEELKDID
;
A
#
# COMPACT_ATOMS: atom_id res chain seq x y z
N MET A 1 -92.92 -9.95 -126.02
CA MET A 1 -91.54 -10.44 -126.30
C MET A 1 -90.79 -10.54 -124.96
N PRO A 2 -89.86 -11.50 -124.77
CA PRO A 2 -89.99 -12.55 -123.74
C PRO A 2 -88.91 -12.59 -122.60
N VAL A 3 -89.13 -13.48 -121.60
CA VAL A 3 -88.24 -14.19 -120.60
C VAL A 3 -87.31 -13.39 -119.64
N ALA A 4 -87.00 -13.75 -118.38
CA ALA A 4 -87.33 -14.84 -117.43
C ALA A 4 -86.74 -14.51 -116.03
N ASN A 5 -87.14 -15.31 -115.03
CA ASN A 5 -86.36 -15.87 -113.90
C ASN A 5 -86.47 -15.31 -112.45
N SER A 6 -86.57 -16.30 -111.57
CA SER A 6 -86.98 -16.38 -110.16
C SER A 6 -85.82 -16.43 -109.15
N THR A 7 -86.04 -16.04 -107.89
CA THR A 7 -85.29 -16.56 -106.70
C THR A 7 -86.04 -16.25 -105.36
N PRO A 8 -85.84 -17.03 -104.28
CA PRO A 8 -86.87 -17.36 -103.29
C PRO A 8 -86.81 -16.60 -101.95
N ALA A 9 -87.89 -16.72 -101.17
CA ALA A 9 -88.16 -16.05 -99.89
C ALA A 9 -87.29 -16.54 -98.70
N PRO A 10 -87.01 -15.68 -97.69
CA PRO A 10 -86.34 -16.08 -96.46
C PRO A 10 -87.31 -16.75 -95.47
N VAL A 11 -86.95 -17.95 -94.99
CA VAL A 11 -87.71 -18.69 -93.97
C VAL A 11 -87.28 -18.22 -92.58
N ILE A 12 -88.17 -17.54 -91.86
CA ILE A 12 -87.96 -17.19 -90.45
C ILE A 12 -88.39 -18.38 -89.59
N LYS A 13 -87.43 -19.02 -88.90
CA LYS A 13 -87.71 -20.02 -87.87
C LYS A 13 -87.99 -19.30 -86.54
N ALA A 14 -89.25 -19.27 -86.11
CA ALA A 14 -89.63 -18.85 -84.77
C ALA A 14 -89.68 -20.06 -83.83
N THR A 15 -88.75 -20.15 -82.88
CA THR A 15 -88.80 -21.11 -81.76
C THR A 15 -89.59 -20.51 -80.60
N PHE A 16 -90.58 -21.25 -80.11
CA PHE A 16 -91.34 -20.95 -78.90
C PHE A 16 -90.42 -21.13 -77.68
N ILE A 17 -90.08 -20.05 -76.97
CA ILE A 17 -89.27 -20.13 -75.75
C ILE A 17 -90.23 -20.15 -74.56
N ASP A 18 -90.20 -21.23 -73.80
CA ASP A 18 -91.03 -21.46 -72.62
C ASP A 18 -90.62 -20.49 -71.48
N ALA A 19 -91.53 -19.60 -71.09
CA ALA A 19 -91.29 -18.57 -70.06
C ALA A 19 -90.96 -19.17 -68.68
N GLN A 20 -91.40 -20.40 -68.41
CA GLN A 20 -91.11 -21.12 -67.17
C GLN A 20 -89.61 -21.48 -67.07
N ALA A 21 -89.02 -21.89 -68.19
CA ALA A 21 -87.60 -22.29 -68.26
C ALA A 21 -86.64 -21.11 -68.03
N ILE A 22 -87.00 -19.90 -68.48
CA ILE A 22 -86.19 -18.69 -68.22
C ILE A 22 -86.23 -18.31 -66.73
N TYR A 23 -87.40 -18.44 -66.08
CA TYR A 23 -87.55 -18.12 -64.66
C TYR A 23 -86.77 -19.09 -63.76
N ASP A 24 -86.81 -20.39 -64.06
CA ASP A 24 -86.05 -21.40 -63.33
C ASP A 24 -84.54 -21.26 -63.57
N GLN A 25 -84.12 -20.90 -64.79
CA GLN A 25 -82.73 -20.61 -65.12
C GLN A 25 -82.23 -19.35 -64.38
N GLN A 26 -83.04 -18.31 -64.26
CA GLN A 26 -82.71 -17.10 -63.47
C GLN A 26 -82.64 -17.39 -61.97
N ARG A 27 -83.54 -18.21 -61.41
CA ARG A 27 -83.45 -18.62 -60.00
C ARG A 27 -82.23 -19.49 -59.71
N ALA A 28 -81.89 -20.40 -60.62
CA ALA A 28 -80.68 -21.22 -60.52
C ALA A 28 -79.40 -20.35 -60.61
N GLN A 29 -79.37 -19.36 -61.52
CA GLN A 29 -78.27 -18.39 -61.61
C GLN A 29 -78.17 -17.51 -60.36
N ALA A 30 -79.29 -17.00 -59.84
CA ALA A 30 -79.32 -16.19 -58.63
C ALA A 30 -78.89 -16.99 -57.38
N GLN A 31 -79.25 -18.28 -57.29
CA GLN A 31 -78.79 -19.17 -56.22
C GLN A 31 -77.30 -19.49 -56.35
N ALA A 32 -76.79 -19.72 -57.58
CA ALA A 32 -75.37 -19.94 -57.82
C ALA A 32 -74.52 -18.69 -57.52
N GLU A 33 -74.99 -17.49 -57.91
CA GLU A 33 -74.34 -16.23 -57.55
C GLU A 33 -74.39 -15.96 -56.04
N ALA A 34 -75.51 -16.25 -55.37
CA ALA A 34 -75.62 -16.10 -53.92
C ALA A 34 -74.66 -17.05 -53.18
N GLN A 35 -74.53 -18.29 -53.65
CA GLN A 35 -73.56 -19.26 -53.12
C GLN A 35 -72.12 -18.84 -53.40
N ALA A 36 -71.80 -18.38 -54.61
CA ALA A 36 -70.47 -17.89 -54.97
C ALA A 36 -70.06 -16.67 -54.13
N ARG A 37 -70.97 -15.70 -53.93
CA ARG A 37 -70.74 -14.52 -53.08
C ARG A 37 -70.55 -14.92 -51.61
N ALA A 38 -71.36 -15.87 -51.10
CA ALA A 38 -71.21 -16.38 -49.74
C ALA A 38 -69.88 -17.13 -49.53
N GLU A 39 -69.43 -17.91 -50.51
CA GLU A 39 -68.15 -18.62 -50.45
C GLU A 39 -66.95 -17.66 -50.56
N GLU A 40 -67.02 -16.65 -51.43
CA GLU A 40 -66.00 -15.60 -51.54
C GLU A 40 -65.90 -14.77 -50.26
N GLN A 41 -67.04 -14.43 -49.64
CA GLN A 41 -67.08 -13.69 -48.39
C GLN A 41 -66.54 -14.52 -47.22
N ARG A 42 -66.82 -15.84 -47.17
CA ARG A 42 -66.18 -16.78 -46.23
C ARG A 42 -64.67 -16.90 -46.46
N LYS A 43 -64.20 -16.98 -47.72
CA LYS A 43 -62.77 -17.01 -48.06
C LYS A 43 -62.06 -15.71 -47.65
N ARG A 44 -62.69 -14.54 -47.86
CA ARG A 44 -62.17 -13.23 -47.42
C ARG A 44 -62.08 -13.14 -45.90
N GLN A 45 -63.12 -13.53 -45.18
CA GLN A 45 -63.13 -13.56 -43.70
C GLN A 45 -62.06 -14.51 -43.14
N ALA A 46 -61.94 -15.72 -43.70
CA ALA A 46 -60.91 -16.68 -43.29
C ALA A 46 -59.48 -16.18 -43.58
N ALA A 47 -59.27 -15.47 -44.70
CA ALA A 47 -57.98 -14.87 -45.03
C ALA A 47 -57.64 -13.68 -44.12
N GLU A 48 -58.62 -12.83 -43.77
CA GLU A 48 -58.44 -11.73 -42.83
C GLU A 48 -58.14 -12.25 -41.41
N GLU A 49 -58.88 -13.26 -40.96
CA GLU A 49 -58.66 -13.88 -39.65
C GLU A 49 -57.29 -14.55 -39.55
N ARG A 50 -56.85 -15.27 -40.60
CA ARG A 50 -55.49 -15.81 -40.69
C ARG A 50 -54.42 -14.71 -40.63
N LYS A 51 -54.58 -13.61 -41.37
CA LYS A 51 -53.66 -12.46 -41.32
C LYS A 51 -53.63 -11.82 -39.92
N ARG A 52 -54.77 -11.72 -39.25
CA ARG A 52 -54.88 -11.16 -37.90
C ARG A 52 -54.22 -12.07 -36.85
N GLN A 53 -54.41 -13.39 -36.96
CA GLN A 53 -53.74 -14.38 -36.11
C GLN A 53 -52.22 -14.40 -36.34
N GLU A 54 -51.76 -14.34 -37.59
CA GLU A 54 -50.33 -14.31 -37.91
C GLU A 54 -49.66 -13.02 -37.44
N ALA A 55 -50.31 -11.87 -37.61
CA ALA A 55 -49.84 -10.59 -37.08
C ALA A 55 -49.79 -10.58 -35.54
N ALA A 56 -50.80 -11.15 -34.87
CA ALA A 56 -50.81 -11.30 -33.42
C ALA A 56 -49.70 -12.25 -32.92
N ALA A 57 -49.50 -13.39 -33.60
CA ALA A 57 -48.44 -14.33 -33.30
C ALA A 57 -47.04 -13.72 -33.52
N ARG A 58 -46.85 -12.93 -34.58
CA ARG A 58 -45.60 -12.21 -34.84
C ARG A 58 -45.30 -11.17 -33.77
N LYS A 59 -46.29 -10.35 -33.38
CA LYS A 59 -46.15 -9.38 -32.28
C LYS A 59 -45.83 -10.06 -30.95
N ALA A 60 -46.51 -11.16 -30.63
CA ALA A 60 -46.23 -11.92 -29.40
C ALA A 60 -44.83 -12.53 -29.37
N ARG A 61 -44.34 -13.05 -30.52
CA ARG A 61 -42.95 -13.55 -30.63
C ARG A 61 -41.93 -12.43 -30.50
N GLU A 62 -42.16 -11.28 -31.12
CA GLU A 62 -41.25 -10.14 -31.04
C GLU A 62 -41.18 -9.57 -29.62
N GLN A 63 -42.32 -9.47 -28.92
CA GLN A 63 -42.36 -9.00 -27.54
C GLN A 63 -41.64 -9.95 -26.59
N LYS A 64 -41.88 -11.27 -26.71
CA LYS A 64 -41.11 -12.27 -25.94
C LYS A 64 -39.61 -12.23 -26.24
N ALA A 65 -39.22 -11.99 -27.50
CA ALA A 65 -37.81 -11.86 -27.87
C ALA A 65 -37.17 -10.60 -27.26
N ARG A 66 -37.88 -9.47 -27.22
CA ARG A 66 -37.43 -8.22 -26.59
C ARG A 66 -37.29 -8.38 -25.07
N GLU A 67 -38.29 -8.95 -24.40
CA GLU A 67 -38.26 -9.22 -22.95
C GLU A 67 -37.12 -10.17 -22.57
N ALA A 68 -36.91 -11.25 -23.35
CA ALA A 68 -35.79 -12.17 -23.14
C ALA A 68 -34.42 -11.51 -23.36
N ALA A 69 -34.30 -10.63 -24.37
CA ALA A 69 -33.07 -9.88 -24.62
C ALA A 69 -32.77 -8.86 -23.50
N GLU A 70 -33.80 -8.18 -22.99
CA GLU A 70 -33.66 -7.24 -21.88
C GLU A 70 -33.32 -7.94 -20.57
N ALA A 71 -33.98 -9.06 -20.26
CA ALA A 71 -33.67 -9.89 -19.09
C ALA A 71 -32.22 -10.40 -19.12
N LYS A 72 -31.72 -10.83 -20.29
CA LYS A 72 -30.31 -11.20 -20.46
C LYS A 72 -29.37 -10.03 -20.21
N ARG A 73 -29.64 -8.85 -20.79
CA ARG A 73 -28.82 -7.65 -20.57
C ARG A 73 -28.80 -7.22 -19.11
N GLN A 74 -29.95 -7.23 -18.42
CA GLN A 74 -30.01 -6.90 -17.00
C GLN A 74 -29.24 -7.92 -16.13
N SER A 75 -29.33 -9.21 -16.46
CA SER A 75 -28.56 -10.25 -15.77
C SER A 75 -27.05 -10.08 -15.95
N GLU A 76 -26.60 -9.80 -17.18
CA GLU A 76 -25.19 -9.53 -17.49
C GLU A 76 -24.67 -8.27 -16.78
N LEU A 77 -25.46 -7.19 -16.76
CA LEU A 77 -25.12 -5.97 -16.04
C LEU A 77 -25.01 -6.19 -14.53
N ARG A 78 -25.94 -6.95 -13.94
CA ARG A 78 -25.90 -7.32 -12.51
C ARG A 78 -24.66 -8.15 -12.21
N ARG A 79 -24.37 -9.17 -13.02
CA ARG A 79 -23.18 -10.01 -12.86
C ARG A 79 -21.88 -9.20 -12.98
N LEU A 80 -21.81 -8.28 -13.95
CA LEU A 80 -20.65 -7.41 -14.10
C LEU A 80 -20.49 -6.43 -12.92
N ALA A 81 -21.59 -5.89 -12.41
CA ALA A 81 -21.58 -5.01 -11.24
C ALA A 81 -21.11 -5.77 -9.98
N GLU A 82 -21.59 -7.00 -9.78
CA GLU A 82 -21.21 -7.85 -8.66
C GLU A 82 -19.73 -8.28 -8.74
N GLN A 83 -19.25 -8.66 -9.93
CA GLN A 83 -17.83 -8.94 -10.15
C GLN A 83 -16.94 -7.73 -9.85
N LYS A 84 -17.32 -6.53 -10.34
CA LYS A 84 -16.57 -5.29 -10.03
C LYS A 84 -16.62 -4.89 -8.56
N ALA A 85 -17.72 -5.21 -7.86
CA ALA A 85 -17.83 -4.96 -6.43
C ALA A 85 -16.94 -5.93 -5.63
N GLN A 86 -16.91 -7.21 -6.04
CA GLN A 86 -16.06 -8.23 -5.42
C GLN A 86 -14.58 -7.94 -5.66
N GLU A 87 -14.18 -7.62 -6.89
CA GLU A 87 -12.79 -7.26 -7.24
C GLU A 87 -12.31 -6.05 -6.44
N ARG A 88 -13.17 -5.02 -6.25
CA ARG A 88 -12.83 -3.87 -5.40
C ARG A 88 -12.62 -4.26 -3.94
N LYS A 89 -13.50 -5.10 -3.38
CA LYS A 89 -13.37 -5.58 -2.00
C LYS A 89 -12.10 -6.40 -1.80
N GLU A 90 -11.79 -7.29 -2.75
CA GLU A 90 -10.58 -8.11 -2.71
C GLU A 90 -9.32 -7.26 -2.83
N ARG A 91 -9.31 -6.27 -3.73
CA ARG A 91 -8.19 -5.34 -3.88
C ARG A 91 -7.98 -4.49 -2.63
N GLU A 92 -9.05 -3.96 -2.04
CA GLU A 92 -8.96 -3.17 -0.80
C GLU A 92 -8.51 -4.03 0.39
N ALA A 93 -8.97 -5.28 0.49
CA ALA A 93 -8.51 -6.22 1.50
C ALA A 93 -7.03 -6.58 1.31
N ALA A 94 -6.59 -6.82 0.07
CA ALA A 94 -5.19 -7.09 -0.25
C ALA A 94 -4.29 -5.88 0.06
N GLU A 95 -4.72 -4.67 -0.27
CA GLU A 95 -3.97 -3.44 0.02
C GLU A 95 -3.86 -3.20 1.53
N LYS A 96 -4.93 -3.40 2.29
CA LYS A 96 -4.90 -3.30 3.77
C LYS A 96 -3.99 -4.37 4.38
N ALA A 97 -4.03 -5.60 3.89
CA ALA A 97 -3.16 -6.68 4.36
C ALA A 97 -1.68 -6.39 4.06
N GLU A 98 -1.37 -5.88 2.87
CA GLU A 98 -0.01 -5.49 2.50
C GLU A 98 0.49 -4.31 3.32
N ALA A 99 -0.35 -3.27 3.51
CA ALA A 99 -0.02 -2.12 4.34
C ALA A 99 0.22 -2.54 5.80
N ALA A 100 -0.59 -3.44 6.35
CA ALA A 100 -0.39 -3.98 7.68
C ALA A 100 0.91 -4.78 7.80
N ARG A 101 1.26 -5.60 6.79
CA ARG A 101 2.53 -6.34 6.75
C ARG A 101 3.73 -5.39 6.70
N LYS A 102 3.70 -4.40 5.82
CA LYS A 102 4.75 -3.37 5.70
C LYS A 102 4.90 -2.57 6.99
N ALA A 103 3.80 -2.21 7.65
CA ALA A 103 3.84 -1.50 8.92
C ALA A 103 4.43 -2.36 10.06
N LYS A 104 4.11 -3.66 10.11
CA LYS A 104 4.70 -4.60 11.10
C LYS A 104 6.19 -4.76 10.86
N GLU A 105 6.60 -4.98 9.62
CA GLU A 105 8.01 -5.13 9.25
C GLU A 105 8.81 -3.85 9.53
N ALA A 106 8.26 -2.67 9.24
CA ALA A 106 8.90 -1.40 9.58
C ALA A 106 9.07 -1.21 11.10
N LYS A 107 8.07 -1.62 11.90
CA LYS A 107 8.16 -1.60 13.36
C LYS A 107 9.22 -2.57 13.88
N GLU A 108 9.25 -3.80 13.37
CA GLU A 108 10.24 -4.82 13.76
C GLU A 108 11.67 -4.37 13.40
N ARG A 109 11.87 -3.79 12.21
CA ARG A 109 13.16 -3.22 11.80
C ARG A 109 13.58 -2.05 12.69
N ALA A 110 12.66 -1.14 13.00
CA ALA A 110 12.94 0.00 13.89
C ALA A 110 13.27 -0.47 15.32
N GLU A 111 12.58 -1.49 15.83
CA GLU A 111 12.87 -2.08 17.14
C GLU A 111 14.24 -2.76 17.16
N MET A 112 14.57 -3.54 16.13
CA MET A 112 15.87 -4.18 15.97
C MET A 112 17.00 -3.14 15.90
N GLU A 113 16.81 -2.07 15.13
CA GLU A 113 17.78 -0.98 15.05
C GLU A 113 17.97 -0.28 16.40
N ARG A 114 16.88 -0.02 17.14
CA ARG A 114 16.96 0.55 18.49
C ARG A 114 17.73 -0.35 19.45
N ILE A 115 17.47 -1.66 19.43
CA ILE A 115 18.18 -2.63 20.29
C ILE A 115 19.67 -2.65 19.92
N MET A 116 20.00 -2.65 18.63
CA MET A 116 21.39 -2.63 18.16
C MET A 116 22.11 -1.34 18.58
N GLN A 117 21.46 -0.18 18.43
CA GLN A 117 22.02 1.09 18.88
C GLN A 117 22.22 1.14 20.40
N GLU A 118 21.28 0.60 21.17
CA GLU A 118 21.39 0.51 22.64
C GLU A 118 22.56 -0.40 23.05
N GLN A 119 22.73 -1.55 22.39
CA GLN A 119 23.87 -2.44 22.64
C GLN A 119 25.20 -1.76 22.32
N LEU A 120 25.30 -1.09 21.17
CA LEU A 120 26.51 -0.36 20.78
C LEU A 120 26.82 0.76 21.78
N ALA A 121 25.81 1.52 22.22
CA ALA A 121 25.99 2.57 23.22
C ALA A 121 26.44 2.00 24.58
N LYS A 122 25.90 0.86 25.01
CA LYS A 122 26.34 0.17 26.23
C LYS A 122 27.77 -0.33 26.12
N GLU A 123 28.16 -0.90 24.98
CA GLU A 123 29.54 -1.36 24.74
C GLU A 123 30.51 -0.19 24.76
N GLN A 124 30.19 0.91 24.08
CA GLN A 124 30.99 2.13 24.11
C GLN A 124 31.11 2.69 25.53
N ALA A 125 30.01 2.75 26.28
CA ALA A 125 30.04 3.21 27.68
C ALA A 125 30.91 2.31 28.57
N ALA A 126 30.82 0.99 28.42
CA ALA A 126 31.66 0.04 29.15
C ALA A 126 33.14 0.20 28.80
N MET A 127 33.47 0.37 27.53
CA MET A 127 34.85 0.61 27.07
C MET A 127 35.41 1.92 27.61
N GLN A 128 34.63 3.00 27.61
CA GLN A 128 35.03 4.29 28.19
C GLN A 128 35.23 4.17 29.71
N GLN A 129 34.36 3.45 30.40
CA GLN A 129 34.50 3.21 31.84
C GLN A 129 35.77 2.41 32.15
N GLN A 130 36.07 1.35 31.39
CA GLN A 130 37.29 0.57 31.55
C GLN A 130 38.53 1.42 31.28
N ARG A 131 38.53 2.22 30.21
CA ARG A 131 39.63 3.14 29.90
C ARG A 131 39.85 4.15 31.03
N ARG A 132 38.77 4.70 31.59
CA ARG A 132 38.87 5.62 32.75
C ARG A 132 39.47 4.93 33.98
N GLN A 133 39.10 3.69 34.26
CA GLN A 133 39.69 2.92 35.36
C GLN A 133 41.19 2.67 35.15
N GLN A 134 41.59 2.33 33.92
CA GLN A 134 43.01 2.17 33.57
C GLN A 134 43.79 3.47 33.79
N VAL A 135 43.26 4.60 33.30
CA VAL A 135 43.87 5.93 33.51
C VAL A 135 44.03 6.21 35.00
N LEU A 136 42.98 6.02 35.81
CA LEU A 136 43.06 6.26 37.26
C LEU A 136 44.07 5.34 37.97
N SER A 137 44.18 4.07 37.56
CA SER A 137 45.18 3.16 38.12
C SER A 137 46.62 3.59 37.79
N GLU A 138 46.84 4.11 36.58
CA GLU A 138 48.14 4.66 36.20
C GLU A 138 48.43 5.96 36.96
N VAL A 139 47.44 6.83 37.12
CA VAL A 139 47.55 8.06 37.96
C VAL A 139 48.02 7.70 39.37
N GLU A 140 47.37 6.74 40.03
CA GLU A 140 47.75 6.29 41.38
C GLU A 140 49.19 5.73 41.41
N ARG A 141 49.58 4.94 40.40
CA ARG A 141 50.95 4.43 40.26
C ARG A 141 51.97 5.58 40.20
N TYR A 142 51.69 6.61 39.39
CA TYR A 142 52.56 7.77 39.27
C TYR A 142 52.58 8.63 40.53
N GLN A 143 51.45 8.81 41.21
CA GLN A 143 51.40 9.52 42.51
C GLN A 143 52.32 8.86 43.55
N ILE A 144 52.31 7.52 43.65
CA ILE A 144 53.20 6.79 44.55
C ILE A 144 54.68 7.01 44.16
N MET A 145 55.01 6.92 42.87
CA MET A 145 56.39 7.17 42.39
C MET A 145 56.84 8.61 42.64
N ILE A 146 55.95 9.58 42.49
CA ILE A 146 56.19 11.00 42.79
C ILE A 146 56.48 11.16 44.28
N GLN A 147 55.61 10.63 45.16
CA GLN A 147 55.79 10.68 46.61
C GLN A 147 57.13 10.06 47.02
N GLN A 148 57.45 8.87 46.51
CA GLN A 148 58.72 8.20 46.78
C GLN A 148 59.93 9.02 46.31
N THR A 149 59.82 9.66 45.13
CA THR A 149 60.88 10.53 44.61
C THR A 149 61.10 11.73 45.52
N ILE A 150 60.02 12.40 45.96
CA ILE A 150 60.11 13.53 46.89
C ILE A 150 60.70 13.10 48.23
N MET A 151 60.25 11.96 48.78
CA MET A 151 60.78 11.40 50.03
C MET A 151 62.27 11.08 49.94
N ARG A 152 62.78 10.63 48.79
CA ARG A 152 64.21 10.39 48.58
C ARG A 152 65.06 11.65 48.70
N TYR A 153 64.53 12.82 48.33
CA TYR A 153 65.22 14.11 48.47
C TYR A 153 64.95 14.80 49.82
N LEU A 154 64.04 14.25 50.63
CA LEU A 154 63.73 14.74 51.96
C LEU A 154 64.77 14.22 52.95
N ASN A 155 65.79 15.03 53.25
CA ASN A 155 66.91 14.67 54.12
C ASN A 155 66.59 14.76 55.63
N ALA A 156 65.38 14.38 56.07
CA ALA A 156 64.97 14.45 57.47
C ALA A 156 63.79 13.50 57.79
N ASP A 157 63.80 12.92 59.00
CA ASP A 157 62.78 11.98 59.49
C ASP A 157 61.70 12.73 60.28
N PHE A 158 60.60 13.09 59.63
CA PHE A 158 59.49 13.84 60.22
C PHE A 158 58.33 12.92 60.63
N LYS A 159 58.62 11.85 61.39
CA LYS A 159 57.60 10.89 61.83
C LYS A 159 56.40 11.56 62.51
N GLY A 160 55.19 11.17 62.10
CA GLY A 160 53.94 11.66 62.68
C GLY A 160 53.52 13.07 62.25
N LYS A 161 54.28 13.74 61.38
CA LYS A 161 53.92 15.02 60.78
C LYS A 161 53.41 14.82 59.35
N SER A 162 52.50 15.67 58.92
CA SER A 162 51.96 15.68 57.55
C SER A 162 52.11 17.07 56.93
N CYS A 163 52.26 17.09 55.61
CA CYS A 163 52.19 18.28 54.79
C CYS A 163 51.48 17.95 53.48
N ARG A 164 50.56 18.82 53.07
CA ARG A 164 49.88 18.76 51.77
C ARG A 164 50.43 19.85 50.86
N LEU A 165 50.87 19.45 49.67
CA LEU A 165 51.51 20.34 48.70
C LEU A 165 50.77 20.24 47.37
N LYS A 166 50.31 21.37 46.85
CA LYS A 166 49.78 21.45 45.50
C LYS A 166 50.91 21.65 44.49
N LEU A 167 51.02 20.74 43.52
CA LEU A 167 52.07 20.69 42.51
C LEU A 167 51.48 20.85 41.12
N LYS A 168 52.12 21.67 40.28
CA LYS A 168 51.81 21.74 38.84
C LYS A 168 52.96 21.22 38.01
N LEU A 169 52.70 20.18 37.22
CA LEU A 169 53.69 19.48 36.43
C LEU A 169 53.51 19.74 34.93
N ALA A 170 54.63 19.91 34.24
CA ALA A 170 54.69 19.87 32.78
C ALA A 170 54.64 18.42 32.27
N THR A 171 54.38 18.23 30.98
CA THR A 171 54.36 16.89 30.34
C THR A 171 55.69 16.15 30.47
N THR A 172 56.81 16.87 30.65
CA THR A 172 58.14 16.32 30.88
C THR A 172 58.39 15.89 32.33
N GLY A 173 57.41 16.06 33.23
CA GLY A 173 57.59 15.85 34.67
C GLY A 173 58.26 17.01 35.41
N PHE A 174 58.61 18.10 34.71
CA PHE A 174 59.15 19.30 35.33
C PHE A 174 58.11 20.01 36.21
N VAL A 175 58.50 20.40 37.42
CA VAL A 175 57.60 21.08 38.37
C VAL A 175 57.61 22.59 38.14
N SER A 176 56.51 23.09 37.60
CA SER A 176 56.33 24.52 37.27
C SER A 176 55.94 25.37 38.49
N GLN A 177 55.12 24.82 39.40
CA GLN A 177 54.63 25.52 40.58
C GLN A 177 54.53 24.54 41.75
N VAL A 178 54.94 25.00 42.93
CA VAL A 178 54.74 24.34 44.22
C VAL A 178 54.01 25.30 45.15
N SER A 179 53.00 24.83 45.86
CA SER A 179 52.24 25.63 46.81
C SER A 179 51.88 24.81 48.04
N ILE A 180 52.17 25.35 49.22
CA ILE A 180 51.84 24.68 50.49
C ILE A 180 50.34 24.89 50.75
N VAL A 181 49.60 23.80 50.96
CA VAL A 181 48.16 23.86 51.25
C VAL A 181 47.93 23.83 52.76
N ASP A 182 48.49 22.84 53.45
CA ASP A 182 48.32 22.65 54.90
C ASP A 182 49.43 21.76 55.49
N GLY A 183 49.67 21.83 56.80
CA GLY A 183 50.58 20.94 57.54
C GLY A 183 51.64 21.61 58.40
N ASP A 184 52.59 20.82 58.89
CA ASP A 184 53.69 21.30 59.74
C ASP A 184 54.67 22.18 58.95
N SER A 185 54.89 23.41 59.42
CA SER A 185 55.69 24.41 58.70
C SER A 185 57.14 23.99 58.42
N ALA A 186 57.78 23.21 59.30
CA ALA A 186 59.15 22.76 59.11
C ALA A 186 59.22 21.63 58.07
N LEU A 187 58.28 20.68 58.13
CA LEU A 187 58.14 19.62 57.13
C LEU A 187 57.77 20.21 55.76
N CYS A 188 56.83 21.14 55.68
CA CYS A 188 56.38 21.72 54.41
C CYS A 188 57.49 22.48 53.67
N ARG A 189 58.32 23.25 54.40
CA ARG A 189 59.48 23.93 53.79
C ARG A 189 60.53 22.94 53.30
N ALA A 190 60.76 21.86 54.05
CA ALA A 190 61.67 20.79 53.65
C ALA A 190 61.15 20.02 52.43
N ALA A 191 59.85 19.74 52.37
CA ALA A 191 59.20 19.08 51.26
C ALA A 191 59.18 19.95 49.99
N GLU A 192 58.90 21.25 50.09
CA GLU A 192 59.02 22.19 48.96
C GLU A 192 60.45 22.19 48.40
N SER A 193 61.44 22.22 49.28
CA SER A 193 62.86 22.17 48.87
C SER A 193 63.22 20.84 48.20
N ALA A 194 62.68 19.72 48.69
CA ALA A 194 62.88 18.40 48.11
C ALA A 194 62.27 18.28 46.70
N VAL A 195 61.07 18.83 46.49
CA VAL A 195 60.43 18.90 45.17
C VAL A 195 61.29 19.70 44.18
N ARG A 196 61.78 20.88 44.58
CA ARG A 196 62.64 21.71 43.71
C ARG A 196 63.97 21.05 43.39
N ARG A 197 64.51 20.23 44.29
CA ARG A 197 65.75 19.44 44.08
C ARG A 197 65.57 18.23 43.18
N ALA A 198 64.36 17.69 43.09
CA ALA A 198 64.08 16.56 42.23
C ALA A 198 64.18 16.92 40.73
N GLU A 199 64.01 18.21 40.39
CA GLU A 199 64.01 18.82 39.04
C GLU A 199 62.93 18.27 38.09
N THR A 200 62.84 16.95 37.95
CA THR A 200 61.85 16.21 37.17
C THR A 200 61.27 15.07 38.00
N LEU A 201 59.94 14.98 38.02
CA LEU A 201 59.19 13.90 38.66
C LEU A 201 58.71 12.88 37.62
N PRO A 202 58.51 11.61 38.00
CA PRO A 202 57.97 10.60 37.09
C PRO A 202 56.61 11.01 36.53
N MET A 203 56.47 10.99 35.20
CA MET A 203 55.25 11.39 34.50
C MET A 203 54.90 10.37 33.41
N SER A 204 53.61 10.24 33.09
CA SER A 204 53.14 9.41 31.97
C SER A 204 53.20 10.18 30.66
N GLU A 205 53.49 9.47 29.56
CA GLU A 205 53.38 9.99 28.19
C GLU A 205 51.93 9.99 27.68
N ASP A 206 51.02 9.24 28.34
CA ASP A 206 49.60 9.21 27.97
C ASP A 206 48.94 10.56 28.32
N PRO A 207 48.38 11.29 27.32
CA PRO A 207 47.71 12.56 27.56
C PRO A 207 46.56 12.47 28.57
N ALA A 208 45.83 11.36 28.62
CA ALA A 208 44.71 11.19 29.55
C ALA A 208 45.18 11.05 31.00
N VAL A 209 46.32 10.40 31.21
CA VAL A 209 46.96 10.29 32.53
C VAL A 209 47.62 11.62 32.90
N TYR A 210 48.24 12.31 31.93
CA TYR A 210 48.82 13.64 32.12
C TYR A 210 47.79 14.66 32.60
N GLU A 211 46.60 14.68 31.99
CA GLU A 211 45.54 15.63 32.35
C GLU A 211 45.10 15.51 33.80
N GLU A 212 45.13 14.31 34.38
CA GLU A 212 44.83 14.05 35.79
C GLU A 212 46.05 14.34 36.70
N LEU A 213 47.28 14.17 36.21
CA LEU A 213 48.52 14.35 36.99
C LEU A 213 49.10 15.78 36.95
N LYS A 214 48.69 16.63 36.01
CA LYS A 214 49.28 17.98 35.83
C LYS A 214 49.02 18.93 36.99
N ASP A 215 47.98 18.68 37.80
CA ASP A 215 47.63 19.45 38.99
C ASP A 215 47.21 18.49 40.11
N ILE A 216 48.14 18.14 40.99
CA ILE A 216 47.97 17.15 42.08
C ILE A 216 48.28 17.76 43.45
N ASP A 217 47.70 17.22 44.52
CA ASP A 217 47.83 17.69 45.92
C ASP A 217 48.39 16.66 46.91
#